data_AF-A0A1G4K5K6-F1
#
_entry.id   AF-A0A1G4K5K6-F1
#
_cell.length_a   1.000
_cell.length_b   1.000
_cell.length_c   1.000
_cell.angle_alpha   90.00
_cell.angle_beta   90.00
_cell.angle_gamma   90.00
#
_symmetry.space_group_name_H-M   'P 1'
#
loop_
_entity.id
_entity.type
_entity.pdbx_description
1 polymer ?
#
loop_
_entity_poly.entity_id
_entity_poly.type
_entity_poly.pdbx_seq_one_letter_code
_entity_poly.pdbx_strand_id
1 'polypeptide(L)' 'MTQNTTITLKTLTAHELLSARENMCELFGLTDDSERRSLLIGRDREAQLESLKTKLEELKKDVQRAKAHDA' A
#
# COMPACT_ATOMS: atom_id res chain seq x y z
N MET A 1 -5.50 -10.88 -23.02
CA MET A 1 -5.48 -11.78 -21.85
C MET A 1 -6.91 -12.15 -21.51
N THR A 2 -7.30 -13.40 -21.68
CA THR A 2 -8.63 -13.90 -21.32
C THR A 2 -8.72 -13.96 -19.79
N GLN A 3 -9.53 -13.07 -19.18
CA GLN A 3 -9.80 -13.16 -17.75
C GLN A 3 -10.63 -14.41 -17.49
N ASN A 4 -10.01 -15.40 -16.87
CA ASN A 4 -10.70 -16.61 -16.45
C ASN A 4 -11.36 -16.34 -15.10
N THR A 5 -12.64 -15.98 -15.15
CA THR A 5 -13.47 -15.67 -13.97
C THR A 5 -14.11 -16.91 -13.35
N THR A 6 -13.87 -18.10 -13.90
CA THR A 6 -14.47 -19.34 -13.39
C THR A 6 -13.74 -19.81 -12.14
N ILE A 7 -14.40 -19.67 -11.00
CA ILE A 7 -13.94 -20.22 -9.72
C ILE A 7 -14.40 -21.68 -9.64
N THR A 8 -13.45 -22.59 -9.47
CA THR A 8 -13.67 -24.02 -9.26
C THR A 8 -13.10 -24.45 -7.90
N LEU A 9 -13.45 -25.65 -7.44
CA LEU A 9 -12.84 -26.22 -6.23
C LEU A 9 -11.31 -26.29 -6.33
N LYS A 10 -10.79 -26.60 -7.53
CA LYS A 10 -9.35 -26.64 -7.80
C LYS A 10 -8.71 -25.26 -7.64
N THR A 11 -9.34 -24.20 -8.14
CA THR A 11 -8.76 -22.84 -8.05
C THR A 11 -8.82 -22.29 -6.62
N LEU A 12 -9.89 -22.58 -5.87
CA LEU A 12 -10.00 -22.18 -4.45
C LEU A 12 -8.93 -22.85 -3.60
N THR A 13 -8.85 -24.18 -3.66
CA THR A 13 -7.88 -24.95 -2.87
C THR A 13 -6.44 -24.66 -3.28
N ALA A 14 -6.17 -24.45 -4.56
CA ALA A 14 -4.85 -24.03 -5.03
C ALA A 14 -4.46 -22.64 -4.51
N HIS A 15 -5.40 -21.70 -4.50
CA HIS A 15 -5.16 -20.36 -3.94
C HIS A 15 -4.85 -20.43 -2.45
N GLU A 16 -5.68 -21.12 -1.65
CA GLU A 16 -5.46 -21.29 -0.21
C GLU A 16 -4.10 -21.92 0.10
N LEU A 17 -3.75 -23.01 -0.61
CA LEU A 17 -2.48 -23.69 -0.41
C LEU A 17 -1.28 -22.82 -0.82
N LEU A 18 -1.42 -22.06 -1.91
CA LEU A 18 -0.36 -21.17 -2.40
C LEU A 18 -0.08 -20.05 -1.38
N SER A 19 -1.14 -19.38 -0.90
CA SER A 19 -1.01 -18.34 0.12
C SER A 19 -0.40 -18.87 1.42
N ALA A 20 -0.80 -20.06 1.86
CA ALA A 20 -0.23 -20.68 3.05
C ALA A 20 1.28 -20.96 2.89
N ARG A 21 1.71 -21.44 1.71
CA ARG A 21 3.12 -21.70 1.41
C ARG A 21 3.95 -20.43 1.32
N GLU A 22 3.42 -19.40 0.66
CA GLU A 22 4.08 -18.10 0.54
C GLU A 22 4.37 -17.51 1.92
N ASN A 23 3.37 -17.43 2.80
CA ASN A 23 3.52 -16.90 4.16
C ASN A 23 4.56 -17.68 4.98
N MET A 24 4.59 -19.01 4.87
CA MET A 24 5.57 -19.82 5.58
C MET A 24 6.99 -19.61 5.05
N CYS A 25 7.16 -19.50 3.74
CA CYS A 25 8.47 -19.23 3.14
C CYS A 25 8.98 -17.82 3.46
N GLU A 26 8.08 -16.82 3.49
CA GLU A 26 8.41 -15.45 3.88
C GLU A 26 8.89 -15.39 5.33
N LEU A 27 8.23 -16.11 6.25
CA LEU A 27 8.62 -16.19 7.66
C LEU A 27 10.07 -16.65 7.85
N PHE A 28 10.53 -17.59 7.02
CA PHE A 28 11.89 -18.12 7.07
C PHE A 28 12.87 -17.36 6.14
N GLY A 29 12.43 -16.30 5.46
CA GLY A 29 13.26 -15.52 4.54
C GLY A 29 13.72 -16.31 3.32
N LEU A 30 12.92 -17.30 2.88
CA LEU A 30 13.27 -18.19 1.76
C LEU A 30 12.82 -17.64 0.40
N THR A 31 12.04 -16.56 0.39
CA THR A 31 11.49 -15.92 -0.81
C THR A 31 11.94 -14.48 -0.93
N ASP A 32 12.25 -14.05 -2.15
CA ASP A 32 12.47 -12.64 -2.47
C ASP A 32 11.15 -12.01 -2.93
N ASP A 33 10.68 -11.02 -2.17
CA ASP A 33 9.46 -10.26 -2.43
C ASP A 33 9.72 -8.80 -2.83
N SER A 34 10.97 -8.47 -3.18
CA SER A 34 11.40 -7.10 -3.45
C SER A 34 10.64 -6.44 -4.61
N GLU A 35 10.36 -7.17 -5.69
CA GLU A 35 9.61 -6.68 -6.84
C GLU A 35 8.15 -6.35 -6.50
N ARG A 36 7.45 -7.27 -5.84
CA ARG A 36 6.06 -7.08 -5.41
C ARG A 36 5.96 -5.91 -4.44
N ARG A 37 6.89 -5.83 -3.49
CA ARG A 37 6.97 -4.74 -2.51
C ARG A 37 7.24 -3.40 -3.19
N SER A 38 8.11 -3.35 -4.19
CA SER A 38 8.35 -2.15 -4.99
C SER A 38 7.12 -1.71 -5.78
N LEU A 39 6.30 -2.65 -6.28
CA LEU A 39 5.06 -2.34 -7.00
C LEU A 39 3.97 -1.83 -6.06
N LEU A 40 3.79 -2.47 -4.89
CA LEU A 40 2.75 -2.12 -3.91
C LEU A 40 3.03 -0.81 -3.19
N ILE A 41 4.28 -0.60 -2.73
CA ILE A 41 4.66 0.61 -2.00
C ILE A 41 4.92 1.77 -2.96
N GLY A 42 5.32 1.46 -4.20
CA GLY A 42 5.76 2.46 -5.16
C GLY A 42 7.10 3.09 -4.78
N ARG A 43 7.77 3.73 -5.74
CA ARG A 43 9.06 4.40 -5.51
C ARG A 43 8.94 5.80 -4.90
N ASP A 44 7.73 6.35 -4.88
CA ASP A 44 7.49 7.79 -4.66
C ASP A 44 6.95 8.12 -3.25
N ARG A 45 7.11 7.19 -2.31
CA ARG A 45 6.59 7.33 -0.95
C ARG A 45 7.10 8.58 -0.23
N GLU A 46 8.38 8.93 -0.44
CA GLU A 46 9.01 10.08 0.20
C GLU A 46 8.48 11.40 -0.36
N ALA A 47 8.29 11.51 -1.69
CA ALA A 47 7.73 12.72 -2.29
C ALA A 47 6.26 12.91 -1.88
N GLN A 48 5.49 11.83 -1.79
CA GLN A 48 4.11 11.86 -1.28
C GLN A 48 4.06 12.35 0.18
N LEU A 49 4.98 11.86 1.01
CA LEU A 49 5.10 12.29 2.40
C LEU A 49 5.41 13.80 2.49
N GLU A 50 6.34 14.30 1.67
CA GLU A 50 6.73 15.70 1.69
C GLU A 50 5.62 16.63 1.18
N SER A 51 4.87 16.19 0.16
CA SER A 51 3.65 16.88 -0.29
C SER A 51 2.62 16.99 0.83
N LEU A 52 2.40 15.91 1.60
CA LEU A 52 1.46 15.91 2.72
C LEU A 52 1.91 16.83 3.86
N LYS A 53 3.20 16.87 4.19
CA LYS A 53 3.74 17.82 5.18
C LYS A 53 3.53 19.27 4.74
N THR A 54 3.78 19.56 3.47
CA THR A 54 3.59 20.90 2.92
C THR A 54 2.13 21.34 3.04
N LYS A 55 1.19 20.47 2.64
CA LYS A 55 -0.25 20.71 2.82
C LYS A 55 -0.62 20.94 4.28
N LEU A 56 -0.06 20.15 5.20
CA LEU A 56 -0.31 20.29 6.63
C LEU A 56 0.14 21.66 7.15
N GLU A 57 1.32 22.14 6.74
CA GLU A 57 1.82 23.46 7.11
C GLU A 57 1.01 24.61 6.51
N GLU A 58 0.50 24.45 5.29
CA GLU A 58 -0.44 25.39 4.67
C GLU A 58 -1.74 25.46 5.48
N LEU A 59 -2.35 24.32 5.80
CA LEU A 59 -3.58 24.28 6.60
C LEU A 59 -3.38 24.89 8.00
N LYS A 60 -2.23 24.67 8.64
CA LYS A 60 -1.92 25.31 9.94
C LYS A 60 -1.93 26.83 9.84
N LYS A 61 -1.32 27.38 8.78
CA LYS A 61 -1.29 28.83 8.54
C LYS A 61 -2.69 29.37 8.30
N ASP A 62 -3.51 28.66 7.52
CA ASP A 62 -4.88 29.08 7.24
C ASP A 62 -5.76 29.04 8.49
N VAL A 63 -5.60 28.03 9.36
CA VAL A 63 -6.28 27.98 10.66
C VAL A 63 -5.85 29.13 11.57
N GLN A 64 -4.55 29.46 11.61
CA GLN A 64 -4.07 30.61 12.39
C GLN A 64 -4.64 31.93 11.87
N ARG A 65 -4.73 32.10 10.55
CA ARG A 65 -5.35 33.28 9.92
C ARG A 65 -6.83 33.38 10.24
N ALA A 66 -7.57 32.28 10.18
CA ALA A 66 -8.99 32.24 10.54
C ALA A 66 -9.20 32.62 12.02
N LYS A 67 -8.40 32.06 12.93
CA LYS A 67 -8.45 32.41 14.37
C LYS A 67 -8.11 33.88 14.64
N ALA A 68 -7.24 34.49 13.85
CA ALA A 68 -6.88 35.90 13.98
C ALA A 68 -7.89 36.86 13.34
N HIS A 69 -8.76 36.37 12.46
CA HIS A 69 -9.85 37.16 11.85
C HIS A 69 -11.12 37.17 12.72
N ASP A 70 -11.36 36.11 13.49
CA ASP A 70 -12.53 35.97 14.37
C ASP A 70 -12.30 36.53 15.81
N ALA A 71 -11.12 37.07 16.10
CA ALA A 71 -10.73 37.69 17.37
C ALA A 71 -10.63 39.21 17.25
#